data_AF-A0A660MTZ5-F1
#
_entry.id   AF-A0A660MTZ5-F1
#
_cell.length_a   1.000
_cell.length_b   1.000
_cell.length_c   1.000
_cell.angle_alpha   90.00
_cell.angle_beta   90.00
_cell.angle_gamma   90.00
#
_symmetry.space_group_name_H-M   'P 1'
#
loop_
_entity.id
_entity.type
_entity.pdbx_description
1 polymer ?
#
loop_
_entity_poly.entity_id
_entity_poly.type
_entity_poly.pdbx_seq_one_letter_code
_entity_poly.pdbx_strand_id
1 'polypeptide(L)'
;MFEILKNIFSDMILPYRSFFSWLRVKLLTFILGLLLGVFFALPFLLFALFYAWNYQIDFKWEFGQSGILNLSLIIIYTAMILGYFYNFMVLGKYYLELKENGKKEKFRILKNFFKRKTIQRFMLLNIIFGIFALTLAFLGILILNLIKDFYGFETSVILASSSVFSAFSIILVSFALIAFYVFYRVMFSYAFVLDEEVGAIKSIKKSFKHTSGFMKLISSLVIFLIFATIYLPFYNIERNFEKESGNVQSYLIMLKNGVPEKYENLFSALKLRYNGKTEEELLKHKKNLDYVLYAIMILYFILFFGMGTMLYISIYNNIIKK
;
A
#
# COMPACT_ATOMS: atom_id res chain seq x y z
N MET A 1 7.58 -20.65 19.28
CA MET A 1 6.63 -19.57 18.91
C MET A 1 6.92 -18.28 19.67
N PHE A 2 7.04 -18.33 21.00
CA PHE A 2 7.40 -17.17 21.83
C PHE A 2 8.75 -16.53 21.44
N GLU A 3 9.76 -17.34 21.12
CA GLU A 3 11.06 -16.84 20.67
C GLU A 3 11.00 -16.18 19.28
N ILE A 4 10.13 -16.67 18.39
CA ILE A 4 9.88 -16.05 17.08
C ILE A 4 9.21 -14.69 17.27
N LEU A 5 8.18 -14.61 18.13
CA LEU A 5 7.53 -13.34 18.50
C LEU A 5 8.54 -12.36 19.08
N LYS A 6 9.36 -12.78 20.05
CA LYS A 6 10.40 -11.95 20.66
C LYS A 6 11.38 -11.40 19.61
N ASN A 7 11.82 -12.24 18.67
CA ASN A 7 12.73 -11.82 17.61
C ASN A 7 12.06 -10.85 16.63
N ILE A 8 10.81 -11.12 16.22
CA ILE A 8 10.02 -10.20 15.37
C ILE A 8 9.87 -8.83 16.04
N PHE A 9 9.48 -8.79 17.32
CA PHE A 9 9.37 -7.53 18.07
C PHE A 9 10.72 -6.80 18.20
N SER A 10 11.80 -7.53 18.47
CA SER A 10 13.14 -6.94 18.52
C SER A 10 13.58 -6.38 17.17
N ASP A 11 13.27 -7.06 16.07
CA ASP A 11 13.55 -6.61 14.71
C ASP A 11 12.69 -5.39 14.33
N MET A 12 11.44 -5.33 14.81
CA MET A 12 10.54 -4.19 14.63
C MET A 12 10.98 -2.94 15.40
N ILE A 13 11.52 -3.08 16.61
CA ILE A 13 12.01 -1.95 17.42
C ILE A 13 13.35 -1.39 16.87
N LEU A 14 14.10 -2.21 16.13
CA LEU A 14 15.45 -1.88 15.67
C LEU A 14 15.55 -0.55 14.89
N PRO A 15 14.68 -0.27 13.89
CA PRO A 15 14.75 0.97 13.10
C PRO A 15 14.30 2.22 13.88
N TYR A 16 13.61 2.02 15.02
CA TYR A 16 13.17 3.08 15.93
C TYR A 16 14.21 3.39 17.01
N ARG A 17 14.89 2.37 17.56
CA ARG A 17 15.92 2.55 18.60
C ARG A 17 17.09 3.42 18.14
N SER A 18 17.29 3.51 16.83
CA SER A 18 18.34 4.31 16.20
C SER A 18 17.77 5.36 15.23
N PHE A 19 16.49 5.73 15.39
CA PHE A 19 15.77 6.56 14.42
C PHE A 19 16.51 7.84 14.01
N PHE A 20 17.03 8.59 15.00
CA PHE A 20 17.74 9.85 14.77
C PHE A 20 19.12 9.68 14.17
N SER A 21 19.88 8.64 14.55
CA SER A 21 21.22 8.42 13.99
C SER A 21 21.17 8.12 12.49
N TRP A 22 20.06 7.57 12.00
CA TRP A 22 19.89 7.16 10.60
C TRP A 22 18.95 8.06 9.79
N LEU A 23 18.48 9.17 10.37
CA LEU A 23 17.50 10.05 9.72
C LEU A 23 18.00 10.54 8.36
N ARG A 24 19.30 10.84 8.24
CA ARG A 24 19.93 11.27 6.98
C ARG A 24 19.86 10.21 5.89
N VAL A 25 20.19 8.96 6.21
CA VAL A 25 20.11 7.83 5.26
C VAL A 25 18.66 7.60 4.85
N LYS A 26 17.71 7.59 5.81
CA LYS A 26 16.28 7.42 5.54
C LYS A 26 15.75 8.50 4.58
N LEU A 27 16.05 9.77 4.85
CA LEU A 27 15.66 10.90 4.00
C LEU A 27 16.27 10.80 2.60
N LEU A 28 17.55 10.47 2.51
CA LEU A 28 18.24 10.38 1.23
C LEU A 28 17.71 9.20 0.41
N THR A 29 17.49 8.03 1.00
CA THR A 29 16.85 6.88 0.35
C THR A 29 15.40 7.17 -0.05
N PHE A 30 14.67 7.96 0.76
CA PHE A 30 13.34 8.41 0.43
C PHE A 30 13.32 9.31 -0.82
N ILE A 31 14.20 10.33 -0.87
CA ILE A 31 14.35 11.21 -2.04
C ILE A 31 14.76 10.41 -3.28
N LEU A 32 15.68 9.45 -3.13
CA LEU A 32 16.08 8.60 -4.24
C LEU A 32 14.95 7.69 -4.74
N GLY A 33 14.06 7.24 -3.84
CA GLY A 33 12.86 6.48 -4.23
C GLY A 33 11.80 7.31 -4.93
N LEU A 34 11.61 8.55 -4.48
CA LEU A 34 10.85 9.55 -5.22
C LEU A 34 11.35 9.70 -6.65
N LEU A 35 12.66 9.95 -6.80
CA LEU A 35 13.28 10.15 -8.11
C LEU A 35 13.17 8.90 -9.00
N LEU A 36 13.34 7.70 -8.42
CA LEU A 36 13.19 6.44 -9.15
C LEU A 36 11.73 6.23 -9.62
N GLY A 37 10.76 6.48 -8.74
CA GLY A 37 9.33 6.40 -9.07
C GLY A 37 8.95 7.38 -10.18
N VAL A 38 9.39 8.64 -10.06
CA VAL A 38 9.16 9.68 -11.07
C VAL A 38 9.80 9.29 -12.39
N PHE A 39 11.05 8.81 -12.38
CA PHE A 39 11.74 8.38 -13.59
C PHE A 39 10.99 7.27 -14.33
N PHE A 40 10.39 6.33 -13.60
CA PHE A 40 9.57 5.27 -14.20
C PHE A 40 8.17 5.72 -14.63
N ALA A 41 7.58 6.67 -13.92
CA ALA A 41 6.28 7.24 -14.27
C ALA A 41 6.35 8.20 -15.47
N LEU A 42 7.50 8.85 -15.67
CA LEU A 42 7.67 9.93 -16.64
C LEU A 42 7.24 9.55 -18.08
N PRO A 43 7.60 8.38 -18.65
CA PRO A 43 7.17 8.01 -19.99
C PRO A 43 5.64 7.92 -20.12
N PHE A 44 4.97 7.41 -19.08
CA PHE A 44 3.51 7.26 -19.05
C PHE A 44 2.81 8.58 -18.79
N LEU A 45 3.42 9.46 -18.00
CA LEU A 45 2.94 10.83 -17.82
C LEU A 45 3.03 11.63 -19.12
N LEU A 46 4.16 11.56 -19.83
CA LEU A 46 4.30 12.21 -21.13
C LEU A 46 3.31 11.65 -22.16
N PHE A 47 3.09 10.33 -22.17
CA PHE A 47 2.06 9.71 -22.98
C PHE A 47 0.64 10.21 -22.63
N ALA A 48 0.30 10.27 -21.35
CA ALA A 48 -1.01 10.73 -20.89
C ALA A 48 -1.25 12.20 -21.26
N LEU A 49 -0.24 13.06 -21.10
CA LEU A 49 -0.30 14.47 -21.48
C LEU A 49 -0.44 14.64 -23.00
N PHE A 50 0.33 13.87 -23.78
CA PHE A 50 0.23 13.89 -25.24
C PHE A 50 -1.14 13.40 -25.73
N TYR A 51 -1.67 12.33 -25.14
CA TYR A 51 -3.01 11.82 -25.45
C TYR A 51 -4.09 12.85 -25.09
N ALA A 52 -4.03 13.40 -23.87
CA ALA A 52 -4.96 14.44 -23.43
C ALA A 52 -4.96 15.66 -24.38
N TRP A 53 -3.77 16.12 -24.79
CA TRP A 53 -3.63 17.20 -25.76
C TRP A 53 -4.22 16.85 -27.12
N ASN A 54 -3.90 15.67 -27.66
CA ASN A 54 -4.36 15.23 -28.98
C ASN A 54 -5.89 15.08 -29.07
N TYR A 55 -6.54 14.71 -27.96
CA TYR A 55 -7.99 14.53 -27.89
C TYR A 55 -8.73 15.69 -27.20
N GLN A 56 -8.03 16.79 -26.89
CA GLN A 56 -8.60 17.97 -26.20
C GLN A 56 -9.32 17.62 -24.89
N ILE A 57 -8.79 16.65 -24.15
CA ILE A 57 -9.31 16.22 -22.85
C ILE A 57 -8.48 16.91 -21.77
N ASP A 58 -9.13 17.48 -20.75
CA ASP A 58 -8.42 17.98 -19.57
C ASP A 58 -7.76 16.83 -18.81
N PHE A 59 -6.43 16.85 -18.73
CA PHE A 59 -5.71 15.92 -17.88
C PHE A 59 -5.95 16.27 -16.40
N LYS A 60 -6.49 15.32 -15.64
CA LYS A 60 -6.68 15.42 -14.20
C LYS A 60 -5.98 14.25 -13.51
N TRP A 61 -5.49 14.48 -12.30
CA TRP A 61 -4.89 13.45 -11.44
C TRP A 61 -5.95 12.54 -10.77
N GLU A 62 -7.07 12.33 -11.45
CA GLU A 62 -8.26 11.66 -10.92
C GLU A 62 -8.85 10.75 -12.02
N PHE A 63 -9.53 9.69 -11.60
CA PHE A 63 -10.20 8.79 -12.54
C PHE A 63 -11.37 9.52 -13.23
N GLY A 64 -11.35 9.51 -14.56
CA GLY A 64 -12.35 10.14 -15.42
C GLY A 64 -13.05 9.12 -16.33
N GLN A 65 -13.67 9.63 -17.39
CA GLN A 65 -14.38 8.77 -18.36
C GLN A 65 -13.45 8.11 -19.38
N SER A 66 -12.25 8.65 -19.62
CA SER A 66 -11.30 8.08 -20.58
C SER A 66 -10.56 6.87 -19.99
N GLY A 67 -10.86 5.69 -20.53
CA GLY A 67 -10.19 4.44 -20.14
C GLY A 67 -8.66 4.47 -20.35
N ILE A 68 -8.18 5.15 -21.40
CA ILE A 68 -6.74 5.26 -21.70
C ILE A 68 -6.03 6.17 -20.70
N LEU A 69 -6.64 7.31 -20.33
CA LEU A 69 -6.09 8.18 -19.29
C LEU A 69 -6.13 7.51 -17.91
N ASN A 70 -7.22 6.80 -17.59
CA ASN A 70 -7.32 6.01 -16.36
C ASN A 70 -6.24 4.93 -16.28
N LEU A 71 -6.02 4.19 -17.37
CA LEU A 71 -4.96 3.17 -17.44
C LEU A 71 -3.57 3.80 -17.25
N SER A 72 -3.33 4.95 -17.88
CA SER A 72 -2.07 5.68 -17.75
C SER A 72 -1.85 6.15 -16.31
N LEU A 73 -2.89 6.68 -15.64
CA LEU A 73 -2.86 7.05 -14.23
C LEU A 73 -2.57 5.84 -13.33
N ILE A 74 -3.19 4.68 -13.58
CA ILE A 74 -2.90 3.44 -12.85
C ILE A 74 -1.42 3.07 -12.98
N ILE A 75 -0.86 3.13 -14.19
CA ILE A 75 0.55 2.80 -14.42
C ILE A 75 1.47 3.81 -13.73
N ILE A 76 1.15 5.11 -13.78
CA ILE A 76 1.91 6.17 -13.10
C ILE A 76 1.91 5.95 -11.58
N TYR A 77 0.73 5.77 -10.97
CA TYR A 77 0.63 5.52 -9.53
C TYR A 77 1.37 4.23 -9.13
N THR A 78 1.24 3.18 -9.93
CA THR A 78 1.96 1.92 -9.71
C THR A 78 3.47 2.15 -9.80
N ALA A 79 3.98 2.82 -10.82
CA ALA A 79 5.40 3.11 -10.99
C ALA A 79 5.98 3.91 -9.81
N MET A 80 5.23 4.90 -9.31
CA MET A 80 5.59 5.66 -8.12
C MET A 80 5.71 4.73 -6.90
N ILE A 81 4.66 3.95 -6.61
CA ILE A 81 4.62 3.00 -5.48
C ILE A 81 5.76 1.98 -5.57
N LEU A 82 6.03 1.44 -6.76
CA LEU A 82 7.09 0.47 -6.98
C LEU A 82 8.48 1.06 -6.78
N GLY A 83 8.69 2.31 -7.22
CA GLY A 83 9.95 3.01 -7.00
C GLY A 83 10.25 3.25 -5.52
N TYR A 84 9.21 3.54 -4.73
CA TYR A 84 9.32 3.60 -3.28
C TYR A 84 9.60 2.23 -2.65
N PHE A 85 8.83 1.23 -3.05
CA PHE A 85 8.94 -0.12 -2.51
C PHE A 85 10.34 -0.73 -2.75
N TYR A 86 10.96 -0.46 -3.91
CA TYR A 86 12.36 -0.80 -4.18
C TYR A 86 13.31 -0.23 -3.12
N ASN A 87 13.16 1.05 -2.82
CA ASN A 87 14.06 1.75 -1.90
C ASN A 87 13.90 1.24 -0.46
N PHE A 88 12.70 0.82 -0.04
CA PHE A 88 12.50 0.19 1.27
C PHE A 88 13.29 -1.10 1.41
N MET A 89 13.24 -1.95 0.38
CA MET A 89 13.90 -3.25 0.41
C MET A 89 15.41 -3.12 0.37
N VAL A 90 15.95 -2.15 -0.40
CA VAL A 90 17.39 -1.85 -0.41
C VAL A 90 17.84 -1.26 0.93
N LEU A 91 17.04 -0.37 1.54
CA LEU A 91 17.33 0.18 2.86
C LEU A 91 17.35 -0.92 3.93
N GLY A 92 16.40 -1.85 3.88
CA GLY A 92 16.38 -3.02 4.77
C GLY A 92 17.65 -3.87 4.64
N LYS A 93 18.11 -4.13 3.42
CA LYS A 93 19.38 -4.83 3.18
C LYS A 93 20.55 -4.07 3.81
N TYR A 94 20.61 -2.76 3.59
CA TYR A 94 21.66 -1.91 4.14
C TYR A 94 21.70 -1.94 5.67
N TYR A 95 20.54 -1.89 6.34
CA TYR A 95 20.46 -2.01 7.79
C TYR A 95 21.04 -3.32 8.30
N LEU A 96 20.76 -4.44 7.62
CA LEU A 96 21.31 -5.74 7.99
C LEU A 96 22.83 -5.80 7.83
N GLU A 97 23.35 -5.34 6.68
CA GLU A 97 24.80 -5.33 6.42
C GLU A 97 25.57 -4.52 7.48
N LEU A 98 25.01 -3.40 7.94
CA LEU A 98 25.64 -2.55 8.96
C LEU A 98 25.60 -3.17 10.35
N LYS A 99 24.49 -3.83 10.71
CA LYS A 99 24.37 -4.58 11.96
C LYS A 99 25.38 -5.72 12.01
N GLU A 100 25.51 -6.49 10.93
CA GLU A 100 26.42 -7.62 10.87
C GLU A 100 27.89 -7.20 10.87
N ASN A 101 28.22 -6.05 10.30
CA ASN A 101 29.60 -5.57 10.23
C ASN A 101 30.04 -4.69 11.41
N GLY A 102 29.15 -4.26 12.31
CA GLY A 102 29.48 -3.34 13.41
C GLY A 102 30.12 -2.01 12.96
N LYS A 103 29.94 -1.63 11.69
CA LYS A 103 30.65 -0.51 11.05
C LYS A 103 29.83 0.79 11.10
N LYS A 104 30.55 1.91 11.25
CA LYS A 104 30.01 3.28 11.07
C LYS A 104 29.48 3.46 9.63
N GLU A 105 28.46 4.29 9.48
CA GLU A 105 27.86 4.68 8.19
C GLU A 105 28.92 4.96 7.12
N LYS A 106 28.87 4.23 5.99
CA LYS A 106 29.69 4.53 4.81
C LYS A 106 28.78 4.87 3.63
N PHE A 107 28.91 6.10 3.12
CA PHE A 107 28.19 6.64 1.96
C PHE A 107 28.46 5.91 0.63
N ARG A 108 29.50 5.06 0.57
CA ARG A 108 29.90 4.30 -0.63
C ARG A 108 28.80 3.34 -1.13
N ILE A 109 27.77 3.06 -0.31
CA ILE A 109 26.70 2.12 -0.62
C ILE A 109 25.62 2.72 -1.53
N LEU A 110 25.48 4.05 -1.60
CA LEU A 110 24.58 4.72 -2.56
C LEU A 110 24.95 4.42 -4.02
N LYS A 111 26.22 4.13 -4.31
CA LYS A 111 26.65 3.72 -5.65
C LYS A 111 26.06 2.36 -6.06
N ASN A 112 25.71 1.51 -5.11
CA ASN A 112 25.09 0.20 -5.35
C ASN A 112 23.55 0.25 -5.40
N PHE A 113 22.92 1.34 -4.93
CA PHE A 113 21.45 1.51 -4.99
C PHE A 113 20.91 1.52 -6.43
N PHE A 114 21.71 1.98 -7.40
CA PHE A 114 21.28 2.11 -8.80
C PHE A 114 21.96 1.14 -9.75
N LYS A 115 22.35 -0.05 -9.28
CA LYS A 115 22.82 -1.09 -10.21
C LYS A 115 21.70 -1.40 -11.20
N ARG A 116 21.87 -0.97 -12.46
CA ARG A 116 20.89 -1.13 -13.55
C ARG A 116 20.33 -2.55 -13.64
N LYS A 117 21.20 -3.57 -13.50
CA LYS A 117 20.80 -4.99 -13.51
C LYS A 117 19.85 -5.35 -12.36
N THR A 118 20.08 -4.82 -11.15
CA THR A 118 19.24 -5.05 -9.97
C THR A 118 17.87 -4.40 -10.14
N ILE A 119 17.85 -3.15 -10.62
CA ILE A 119 16.61 -2.43 -10.94
C ILE A 119 15.81 -3.17 -12.01
N GLN A 120 16.46 -3.63 -13.09
CA GLN A 120 15.79 -4.40 -14.15
C GLN A 120 15.15 -5.70 -13.62
N ARG A 121 15.88 -6.44 -12.78
CA ARG A 121 15.34 -7.67 -12.15
C ARG A 121 14.17 -7.37 -11.23
N PHE A 122 14.25 -6.27 -10.47
CA PHE A 122 13.19 -5.82 -9.60
C PHE A 122 11.94 -5.42 -10.37
N MET A 123 12.08 -4.66 -11.46
CA MET A 123 10.98 -4.28 -12.33
C MET A 123 10.34 -5.49 -13.00
N LEU A 124 11.15 -6.45 -13.48
CA LEU A 124 10.65 -7.69 -14.06
C LEU A 124 9.83 -8.51 -13.06
N LEU A 125 10.27 -8.60 -11.79
CA LEU A 125 9.46 -9.21 -10.72
C LEU A 125 8.13 -8.49 -10.52
N ASN A 126 8.12 -7.15 -10.51
CA ASN A 126 6.89 -6.38 -10.34
C ASN A 126 5.93 -6.57 -11.51
N ILE A 127 6.42 -6.67 -12.75
CA ILE A 127 5.56 -6.97 -13.91
C ILE A 127 4.92 -8.35 -13.74
N ILE A 128 5.72 -9.38 -13.41
CA ILE A 128 5.22 -10.75 -13.22
C ILE A 128 4.15 -10.80 -12.12
N PHE A 129 4.44 -10.22 -10.95
CA PHE A 129 3.50 -10.22 -9.83
C PHE A 129 2.31 -9.29 -10.05
N GLY A 130 2.49 -8.16 -10.73
CA GLY A 130 1.42 -7.23 -11.07
C GLY A 130 0.40 -7.84 -12.03
N ILE A 131 0.88 -8.52 -13.09
CA ILE A 131 0.00 -9.28 -14.00
C ILE A 131 -0.77 -10.34 -13.21
N PHE A 132 -0.07 -11.11 -12.37
CA PHE A 132 -0.68 -12.15 -11.57
C PHE A 132 -1.71 -11.60 -10.55
N ALA A 133 -1.42 -10.46 -9.91
CA ALA A 133 -2.34 -9.80 -9.00
C ALA A 133 -3.58 -9.26 -9.72
N LEU A 134 -3.43 -8.70 -10.92
CA LEU A 134 -4.56 -8.29 -11.76
C LEU A 134 -5.42 -9.48 -12.18
N THR A 135 -4.80 -10.60 -12.56
CA THR A 135 -5.53 -11.84 -12.85
C THR A 135 -6.30 -12.35 -11.63
N LEU A 136 -5.69 -12.33 -10.45
CA LEU A 136 -6.35 -12.69 -9.19
C LEU A 136 -7.50 -11.74 -8.86
N ALA A 137 -7.31 -10.43 -9.01
CA ALA A 137 -8.35 -9.44 -8.78
C ALA A 137 -9.53 -9.62 -9.74
N PHE A 138 -9.25 -9.86 -11.03
CA PHE A 138 -10.27 -10.17 -12.03
C PHE A 138 -11.04 -11.45 -11.68
N LEU A 139 -10.33 -12.51 -11.28
CA LEU A 139 -10.94 -13.76 -10.82
C LEU A 139 -11.83 -13.51 -9.59
N GLY A 140 -11.37 -12.70 -8.63
CA GLY A 140 -12.14 -12.32 -7.46
C GLY A 140 -13.43 -11.58 -7.81
N ILE A 141 -13.36 -10.59 -8.71
CA ILE A 141 -14.52 -9.85 -9.22
C ILE A 141 -15.50 -10.81 -9.91
N LEU A 142 -15.00 -11.71 -10.75
CA LEU A 142 -15.81 -12.71 -11.46
C LEU A 142 -16.54 -13.64 -10.48
N ILE A 143 -15.84 -14.14 -9.46
CA ILE A 143 -16.44 -14.96 -8.40
C ILE A 143 -17.52 -14.18 -7.64
N LEU A 144 -17.24 -12.92 -7.26
CA LEU A 144 -18.22 -12.07 -6.56
C LEU A 144 -19.47 -11.80 -7.41
N ASN A 145 -19.30 -11.56 -8.71
CA ASN A 145 -20.42 -11.38 -9.64
C ASN A 145 -21.25 -12.67 -9.81
N LEU A 146 -20.59 -13.82 -9.95
CA LEU A 146 -21.29 -15.11 -10.02
C LEU A 146 -22.07 -15.39 -8.73
N ILE A 147 -21.50 -15.11 -7.56
CA ILE A 147 -22.20 -15.27 -6.27
C ILE A 147 -23.41 -14.33 -6.17
N LYS A 148 -23.26 -13.08 -6.62
CA LYS A 148 -24.35 -12.09 -6.66
C LYS A 148 -25.52 -12.58 -7.51
N ASP A 149 -25.25 -13.19 -8.66
CA ASP A 149 -26.27 -13.70 -9.58
C ASP A 149 -26.95 -14.99 -9.06
N PHE A 150 -26.25 -15.79 -8.25
CA PHE A 150 -26.78 -17.05 -7.69
C PHE A 150 -27.71 -16.87 -6.47
N TYR A 151 -27.53 -15.84 -5.65
CA TYR A 151 -28.25 -15.73 -4.38
C TYR A 151 -29.33 -14.66 -4.31
N GLY A 152 -29.47 -13.80 -5.32
CA GLY A 152 -30.28 -12.59 -5.20
C GLY A 152 -29.65 -11.64 -4.17
N PHE A 153 -29.35 -10.41 -4.56
CA PHE A 153 -28.53 -9.51 -3.74
C PHE A 153 -29.13 -9.21 -2.35
N GLU A 154 -30.47 -9.25 -2.22
CA GLU A 154 -31.16 -9.05 -0.94
C GLU A 154 -31.07 -10.28 -0.01
N THR A 155 -31.21 -11.50 -0.53
CA THR A 155 -31.08 -12.74 0.25
C THR A 155 -29.63 -13.04 0.65
N SER A 156 -28.66 -12.69 -0.20
CA SER A 156 -27.23 -12.91 0.07
C SER A 156 -26.67 -12.01 1.18
N VAL A 157 -27.11 -10.75 1.28
CA VAL A 157 -26.72 -9.86 2.39
C VAL A 157 -27.32 -10.34 3.71
N ILE A 158 -28.56 -10.85 3.70
CA ILE A 158 -29.21 -11.42 4.89
C ILE A 158 -28.54 -12.74 5.32
N LEU A 159 -28.15 -13.61 4.39
CA LEU A 159 -27.39 -14.84 4.68
C LEU A 159 -25.93 -14.58 5.10
N ALA A 160 -25.30 -13.54 4.55
CA ALA A 160 -23.95 -13.11 4.94
C ALA A 160 -23.91 -12.44 6.32
N SER A 161 -25.02 -11.83 6.77
CA SER A 161 -25.13 -11.19 8.09
C SER A 161 -25.72 -12.10 9.18
N SER A 162 -26.40 -13.20 8.82
CA SER A 162 -27.09 -14.08 9.79
C SER A 162 -26.30 -15.33 10.21
N SER A 163 -25.14 -15.61 9.61
CA SER A 163 -24.30 -16.73 10.04
C SER A 163 -22.81 -16.36 10.07
N VAL A 164 -22.15 -16.69 11.18
CA VAL A 164 -20.70 -16.47 11.39
C VAL A 164 -19.84 -17.31 10.42
N PHE A 165 -20.45 -18.26 9.69
CA PHE A 165 -19.82 -19.16 8.72
C PHE A 165 -20.68 -19.33 7.44
N SER A 166 -20.97 -18.24 6.74
CA SER A 166 -21.56 -18.34 5.39
C SER A 166 -20.51 -18.79 4.36
N ALA A 167 -20.94 -19.49 3.30
CA ALA A 167 -20.06 -19.86 2.17
C ALA A 167 -19.33 -18.63 1.58
N PHE A 168 -19.99 -17.46 1.62
CA PHE A 168 -19.40 -16.17 1.29
C PHE A 168 -18.19 -15.82 2.17
N SER A 169 -18.31 -15.97 3.49
CA SER A 169 -17.22 -15.72 4.43
C SER A 169 -16.04 -16.68 4.21
N ILE A 170 -16.32 -17.95 3.91
CA ILE A 170 -15.29 -18.96 3.60
C ILE A 170 -14.54 -18.61 2.31
N ILE A 171 -15.26 -18.19 1.27
CA ILE A 171 -14.67 -17.76 -0.01
C ILE A 171 -13.82 -16.51 0.20
N LEU A 172 -14.31 -15.53 0.97
CA LEU A 172 -13.58 -14.31 1.29
C LEU A 172 -12.30 -14.61 2.06
N VAL A 173 -12.35 -15.45 3.10
CA VAL A 173 -11.17 -15.88 3.87
C VAL A 173 -10.18 -16.64 3.00
N SER A 174 -10.65 -17.57 2.16
CA SER A 174 -9.80 -18.33 1.24
C SER A 174 -9.10 -17.41 0.24
N PHE A 175 -9.83 -16.43 -0.32
CA PHE A 175 -9.27 -15.44 -1.23
C PHE A 175 -8.24 -14.55 -0.53
N ALA A 176 -8.52 -14.11 0.70
CA ALA A 176 -7.58 -13.35 1.52
C ALA A 176 -6.30 -14.15 1.82
N LEU A 177 -6.41 -15.44 2.11
CA LEU A 177 -5.26 -16.33 2.32
C LEU A 177 -4.43 -16.52 1.04
N ILE A 178 -5.07 -16.64 -0.13
CA ILE A 178 -4.38 -16.70 -1.42
C ILE A 178 -3.64 -15.39 -1.69
N ALA A 179 -4.30 -14.25 -1.54
CA ALA A 179 -3.68 -12.93 -1.71
C ALA A 179 -2.49 -12.74 -0.76
N PHE A 180 -2.66 -13.11 0.52
CA PHE A 180 -1.58 -13.11 1.51
C PHE A 180 -0.42 -14.00 1.10
N TYR A 181 -0.69 -15.23 0.68
CA TYR A 181 0.33 -16.18 0.24
C TYR A 181 1.12 -15.66 -0.96
N VAL A 182 0.46 -14.96 -1.88
CA VAL A 182 1.09 -14.37 -3.06
C VAL A 182 1.97 -13.19 -2.67
N PHE A 183 1.44 -12.26 -1.88
CA PHE A 183 2.21 -11.15 -1.32
C PHE A 183 3.45 -11.65 -0.55
N TYR A 184 3.28 -12.72 0.22
CA TYR A 184 4.37 -13.41 0.88
C TYR A 184 5.46 -13.86 -0.11
N ARG A 185 5.11 -14.60 -1.17
CA ARG A 185 6.10 -15.05 -2.17
C ARG A 185 6.80 -13.88 -2.89
N VAL A 186 6.09 -12.78 -3.08
CA VAL A 186 6.63 -11.54 -3.65
C VAL A 186 7.77 -10.99 -2.79
N MET A 187 7.54 -10.81 -1.49
CA MET A 187 8.53 -10.28 -0.55
C MET A 187 9.82 -11.10 -0.51
N PHE A 188 9.71 -12.43 -0.50
CA PHE A 188 10.89 -13.31 -0.52
C PHE A 188 11.65 -13.27 -1.84
N SER A 189 10.92 -13.22 -2.96
CA SER A 189 11.54 -13.11 -4.28
C SER A 189 12.38 -11.84 -4.39
N TYR A 190 11.91 -10.74 -3.81
CA TYR A 190 12.68 -9.50 -3.73
C TYR A 190 13.92 -9.61 -2.85
N ALA A 191 13.82 -10.27 -1.70
CA ALA A 191 14.98 -10.49 -0.85
C ALA A 191 16.09 -11.26 -1.60
N PHE A 192 15.75 -12.30 -2.36
CA PHE A 192 16.75 -13.03 -3.16
C PHE A 192 17.32 -12.22 -4.33
N VAL A 193 16.51 -11.39 -5.00
CA VAL A 193 17.02 -10.49 -6.06
C VAL A 193 18.02 -9.48 -5.51
N LEU A 194 17.77 -8.95 -4.31
CA LEU A 194 18.63 -7.95 -3.68
C LEU A 194 19.86 -8.55 -3.02
N ASP A 195 19.72 -9.68 -2.33
CA ASP A 195 20.81 -10.25 -1.54
C ASP A 195 21.76 -11.11 -2.37
N GLU A 196 21.21 -12.09 -3.08
CA GLU A 196 22.00 -13.05 -3.86
C GLU A 196 22.22 -12.62 -5.32
N GLU A 197 21.68 -11.47 -5.72
CA GLU A 197 21.73 -10.96 -7.10
C GLU A 197 21.28 -12.01 -8.15
N VAL A 198 20.28 -12.83 -7.84
CA VAL A 198 19.71 -13.81 -8.79
C VAL A 198 18.69 -13.16 -9.74
N GLY A 199 18.48 -13.77 -10.91
CA GLY A 199 17.46 -13.32 -11.87
C GLY A 199 16.02 -13.58 -11.37
N ALA A 200 15.05 -12.80 -11.86
CA ALA A 200 13.66 -12.80 -11.39
C ALA A 200 12.98 -14.19 -11.36
N ILE A 201 13.16 -15.01 -12.40
CA ILE A 201 12.58 -16.36 -12.43
C ILE A 201 13.23 -17.25 -11.37
N LYS A 202 14.55 -17.15 -11.21
CA LYS A 202 15.31 -17.93 -10.22
C LYS A 202 14.98 -17.50 -8.79
N SER A 203 14.76 -16.20 -8.56
CA SER A 203 14.32 -15.71 -7.25
C SER A 203 12.92 -16.18 -6.88
N ILE A 204 11.99 -16.25 -7.83
CA ILE A 204 10.66 -16.85 -7.61
C ILE A 204 10.82 -18.33 -7.24
N LYS A 205 11.56 -19.11 -8.03
CA LYS A 205 11.81 -20.53 -7.71
C LYS A 205 12.44 -20.73 -6.34
N LYS A 206 13.42 -19.89 -5.97
CA LYS A 206 14.04 -19.91 -4.65
C LYS A 206 13.07 -19.53 -3.54
N SER A 207 12.20 -18.55 -3.78
CA SER A 207 11.14 -18.20 -2.83
C SER A 207 10.26 -19.41 -2.55
N PHE A 208 9.86 -20.15 -3.58
CA PHE A 208 9.13 -21.42 -3.41
C PHE A 208 9.89 -22.44 -2.56
N LYS A 209 11.17 -22.68 -2.85
CA LYS A 209 12.00 -23.70 -2.18
C LYS A 209 12.36 -23.35 -0.73
N HIS A 210 12.75 -22.12 -0.44
CA HIS A 210 13.24 -21.72 0.89
C HIS A 210 12.13 -21.41 1.89
N THR A 211 10.91 -21.25 1.39
CA THR A 211 9.75 -20.95 2.22
C THR A 211 8.65 -22.02 2.14
N SER A 212 9.01 -23.22 1.69
CA SER A 212 8.23 -24.43 1.94
C SER A 212 8.37 -24.81 3.43
N GLY A 213 7.23 -25.07 4.09
CA GLY A 213 7.18 -25.44 5.50
C GLY A 213 6.14 -24.66 6.29
N PHE A 214 5.33 -25.41 7.05
CA PHE A 214 4.21 -24.88 7.84
C PHE A 214 4.66 -23.79 8.85
N MET A 215 5.82 -23.99 9.51
CA MET A 215 6.35 -23.02 10.47
C MET A 215 6.77 -21.68 9.85
N LYS A 216 7.26 -21.68 8.60
CA LYS A 216 7.63 -20.45 7.87
C LYS A 216 6.38 -19.68 7.42
N LEU A 217 5.34 -20.40 7.01
CA LEU A 217 4.03 -19.82 6.72
C LEU A 217 3.41 -19.17 7.97
N ILE A 218 3.37 -19.87 9.11
CA ILE A 218 2.86 -19.32 10.37
C ILE A 218 3.65 -18.09 10.79
N SER A 219 4.98 -18.14 10.76
CA SER A 219 5.82 -17.01 11.17
C SER A 219 5.52 -15.77 10.33
N SER A 220 5.28 -15.95 9.03
CA SER A 220 4.94 -14.86 8.12
C SER A 220 3.54 -14.31 8.36
N LEU A 221 2.58 -15.18 8.64
CA LEU A 221 1.22 -14.78 8.99
C LEU A 221 1.19 -13.99 10.30
N VAL A 222 1.97 -14.40 11.30
CA VAL A 222 2.15 -13.65 12.55
C VAL A 222 2.76 -12.28 12.28
N ILE A 223 3.83 -12.20 11.47
CA ILE A 223 4.43 -10.92 11.10
C ILE A 223 3.39 -10.00 10.43
N PHE A 224 2.63 -10.53 9.48
CA PHE A 224 1.57 -9.78 8.79
C PHE A 224 0.47 -9.31 9.73
N LEU A 225 -0.01 -10.16 10.64
CA LEU A 225 -1.03 -9.78 11.62
C LEU A 225 -0.55 -8.65 12.54
N ILE A 226 0.72 -8.69 12.98
CA ILE A 226 1.29 -7.60 13.77
C ILE A 226 1.31 -6.30 12.96
N PHE A 227 1.74 -6.35 11.69
CA PHE A 227 1.70 -5.17 10.82
C PHE A 227 0.29 -4.65 10.58
N ALA A 228 -0.67 -5.54 10.28
CA ALA A 228 -2.06 -5.17 10.10
C ALA A 228 -2.65 -4.52 11.37
N THR A 229 -2.29 -5.02 12.55
CA THR A 229 -2.73 -4.47 13.84
C THR A 229 -2.16 -3.08 14.10
N ILE A 230 -0.89 -2.83 13.75
CA ILE A 230 -0.27 -1.51 13.87
C ILE A 230 -0.89 -0.54 12.85
N TYR A 231 -1.21 -1.03 11.66
CA TYR A 231 -1.75 -0.26 10.55
C TYR A 231 -3.22 0.16 10.75
N LEU A 232 -4.07 -0.73 11.27
CA LEU A 232 -5.53 -0.55 11.34
C LEU A 232 -5.96 0.75 12.05
N PRO A 233 -5.38 1.14 13.20
CA PRO A 233 -5.75 2.37 13.89
C PRO A 233 -5.53 3.62 13.03
N PHE A 234 -4.42 3.68 12.29
CA PHE A 234 -4.12 4.83 11.42
C PHE A 234 -5.08 4.91 10.23
N TYR A 235 -5.39 3.77 9.61
CA TYR A 235 -6.38 3.69 8.54
C TYR A 235 -7.77 4.17 9.01
N ASN A 236 -8.19 3.77 10.22
CA ASN A 236 -9.46 4.21 10.78
C ASN A 236 -9.47 5.71 11.10
N ILE A 237 -8.35 6.26 11.58
CA ILE A 237 -8.20 7.69 11.82
C ILE A 237 -8.34 8.46 10.49
N GLU A 238 -7.57 8.09 9.47
CA GLU A 238 -7.64 8.70 8.13
C GLU A 238 -9.07 8.68 7.59
N ARG A 239 -9.71 7.52 7.58
CA ARG A 239 -11.08 7.35 7.07
C ARG A 239 -12.11 8.20 7.82
N ASN A 240 -11.94 8.41 9.12
CA ASN A 240 -12.81 9.28 9.91
C ASN A 240 -12.66 10.75 9.49
N PHE A 241 -11.44 11.21 9.26
CA PHE A 241 -11.17 12.57 8.77
C PHE A 241 -11.63 12.76 7.32
N GLU A 242 -11.46 11.76 6.45
CA GLU A 242 -11.96 11.79 5.07
C GLU A 242 -13.47 11.88 5.04
N LYS A 243 -14.15 11.07 5.85
CA LYS A 243 -15.59 11.11 6.00
C LYS A 243 -16.05 12.48 6.49
N GLU A 244 -15.34 13.09 7.43
CA GLU A 244 -15.69 14.43 7.90
C GLU A 244 -15.46 15.51 6.85
N SER A 245 -14.32 15.50 6.15
CA SER A 245 -14.06 16.43 5.05
C SER A 245 -15.12 16.28 3.94
N GLY A 246 -15.50 15.04 3.63
CA GLY A 246 -16.59 14.74 2.70
C GLY A 246 -17.94 15.29 3.16
N ASN A 247 -18.30 15.12 4.43
CA ASN A 247 -19.53 15.66 5.01
C ASN A 247 -19.58 17.19 4.94
N VAL A 248 -18.47 17.89 5.25
CA VAL A 248 -18.38 19.34 5.15
C VAL A 248 -18.52 19.79 3.70
N GLN A 249 -17.83 19.12 2.77
CA GLN A 249 -17.91 19.41 1.34
C GLN A 249 -19.33 19.23 0.80
N SER A 250 -20.00 18.12 1.16
CA SER A 250 -21.40 17.88 0.77
C SER A 250 -22.32 18.97 1.32
N TYR A 251 -22.13 19.40 2.56
CA TYR A 251 -22.94 20.46 3.15
C TYR A 251 -22.74 21.81 2.45
N LEU A 252 -21.50 22.21 2.15
CA LEU A 252 -21.18 23.42 1.39
C LEU A 252 -21.84 23.40 -0.01
N ILE A 253 -21.78 22.28 -0.71
CA ILE A 253 -22.43 22.12 -2.02
C ILE A 253 -23.95 22.30 -1.91
N MET A 254 -24.58 21.72 -0.88
CA MET A 254 -26.02 21.84 -0.65
C MET A 254 -26.46 23.25 -0.26
N LEU A 255 -25.65 23.97 0.53
CA LEU A 255 -25.90 25.37 0.86
C LEU A 255 -25.86 26.26 -0.40
N LYS A 256 -24.94 25.97 -1.33
CA LYS A 256 -24.74 26.76 -2.56
C LYS A 256 -25.75 26.46 -3.66
N ASN A 257 -26.08 25.18 -3.87
CA ASN A 257 -26.87 24.72 -5.03
C ASN A 257 -28.32 24.38 -4.68
N GLY A 258 -28.72 24.54 -3.41
CA GLY A 258 -30.00 24.06 -2.90
C GLY A 258 -29.97 22.57 -2.55
N VAL A 259 -31.00 22.12 -1.83
CA VAL A 259 -31.11 20.75 -1.32
C VAL A 259 -32.09 19.96 -2.20
N PRO A 260 -31.62 18.94 -2.95
CA PRO A 260 -32.53 18.02 -3.62
C PRO A 260 -33.35 17.22 -2.59
N GLU A 261 -34.63 16.95 -2.86
CA GLU A 261 -35.52 16.17 -1.98
C GLU A 261 -34.87 14.88 -1.44
N LYS A 262 -34.18 14.12 -2.31
CA LYS A 262 -33.47 12.88 -1.95
C LYS A 262 -32.38 13.05 -0.88
N TYR A 263 -31.95 14.27 -0.58
CA TYR A 263 -30.90 14.58 0.39
C TYR A 263 -31.38 15.40 1.59
N GLU A 264 -32.69 15.63 1.77
CA GLU A 264 -33.23 16.41 2.89
C GLU A 264 -32.85 15.84 4.27
N ASN A 265 -32.91 14.52 4.43
CA ASN A 265 -32.51 13.85 5.67
C ASN A 265 -31.02 14.04 5.97
N LEU A 266 -30.18 13.94 4.94
CA LEU A 266 -28.74 14.17 5.05
C LEU A 266 -28.45 15.63 5.37
N PHE A 267 -29.12 16.57 4.69
CA PHE A 267 -28.98 17.99 4.94
C PHE A 267 -29.39 18.37 6.36
N SER A 268 -30.51 17.83 6.86
CA SER A 268 -30.98 18.06 8.22
C SER A 268 -30.00 17.53 9.26
N ALA A 269 -29.44 16.33 9.05
CA ALA A 269 -28.41 15.76 9.90
C ALA A 269 -27.11 16.60 9.89
N LEU A 270 -26.67 17.08 8.72
CA LEU A 270 -25.47 17.93 8.59
C LEU A 270 -25.69 19.32 9.21
N LYS A 271 -26.88 19.90 9.03
CA LYS A 271 -27.28 21.18 9.65
C LYS A 271 -27.25 21.11 11.18
N LEU A 272 -27.77 20.02 11.75
CA LEU A 272 -27.69 19.75 13.19
C LEU A 272 -26.24 19.56 13.64
N ARG A 273 -25.48 18.74 12.91
CA ARG A 273 -24.08 18.42 13.22
C ARG A 273 -23.17 19.65 13.24
N TYR A 274 -23.38 20.57 12.29
CA TYR A 274 -22.58 21.78 12.17
C TYR A 274 -23.21 23.01 12.84
N ASN A 275 -24.31 22.84 13.57
CA ASN A 275 -24.94 23.82 14.46
C ASN A 275 -24.96 25.26 13.92
N GLY A 276 -25.41 25.45 12.67
CA GLY A 276 -25.55 26.78 12.08
C GLY A 276 -24.25 27.53 11.79
N LYS A 277 -23.10 26.83 11.74
CA LYS A 277 -21.83 27.40 11.26
C LYS A 277 -22.02 28.11 9.93
N THR A 278 -21.37 29.25 9.77
CA THR A 278 -21.40 30.00 8.51
C THR A 278 -20.63 29.27 7.41
N GLU A 279 -20.86 29.64 6.15
CA GLU A 279 -20.11 29.08 5.01
C GLU A 279 -18.59 29.28 5.19
N GLU A 280 -18.16 30.45 5.67
CA GLU A 280 -16.75 30.75 5.95
C GLU A 280 -16.16 29.84 7.04
N GLU A 281 -16.92 29.58 8.11
CA GLU A 281 -16.51 28.68 9.18
C GLU A 281 -16.38 27.24 8.70
N LEU A 282 -17.30 26.81 7.82
CA LEU A 282 -17.27 25.48 7.19
C LEU A 282 -16.08 25.35 6.23
N LEU A 283 -15.79 26.37 5.42
CA LEU A 283 -14.62 26.40 4.54
C LEU A 283 -13.31 26.34 5.33
N LYS A 284 -13.21 27.11 6.42
CA LYS A 284 -12.05 27.07 7.33
C LYS A 284 -11.92 25.70 8.01
N HIS A 285 -13.04 25.12 8.44
CA HIS A 285 -13.05 23.77 9.02
C HIS A 285 -12.61 22.72 8.01
N LYS A 286 -13.12 22.76 6.77
CA LYS A 286 -12.69 21.89 5.68
C LYS A 286 -11.19 22.01 5.42
N LYS A 287 -10.67 23.24 5.31
CA LYS A 287 -9.24 23.48 5.11
C LYS A 287 -8.39 22.85 6.22
N ASN A 288 -8.83 22.97 7.47
CA ASN A 288 -8.16 22.34 8.61
C ASN A 288 -8.21 20.81 8.53
N LEU A 289 -9.36 20.23 8.19
CA LEU A 289 -9.51 18.78 7.98
C LEU A 289 -8.59 18.29 6.86
N ASP A 290 -8.50 19.02 5.75
CA ASP A 290 -7.64 18.68 4.62
C ASP A 290 -6.16 18.75 5.04
N TYR A 291 -5.73 19.76 5.80
CA TYR A 291 -4.37 19.80 6.36
C TYR A 291 -4.06 18.64 7.31
N VAL A 292 -5.02 18.29 8.17
CA VAL A 292 -4.89 17.14 9.08
C VAL A 292 -4.80 15.85 8.28
N LEU A 293 -5.61 15.68 7.23
CA LEU A 293 -5.53 14.56 6.30
C LEU A 293 -4.16 14.50 5.61
N TYR A 294 -3.65 15.62 5.11
CA TYR A 294 -2.29 15.68 4.55
C TYR A 294 -1.23 15.26 5.58
N ALA A 295 -1.33 15.75 6.81
CA ALA A 295 -0.40 15.38 7.88
C ALA A 295 -0.50 13.89 8.23
N ILE A 296 -1.72 13.33 8.29
CA ILE A 296 -1.97 11.90 8.50
C ILE A 296 -1.39 11.09 7.33
N MET A 297 -1.65 11.48 6.08
CA MET A 297 -1.08 10.83 4.90
C MET A 297 0.44 10.82 4.93
N ILE A 298 1.09 11.93 5.32
CA ILE A 298 2.55 12.02 5.45
C ILE A 298 3.05 11.11 6.59
N LEU A 299 2.41 11.14 7.75
CA LEU A 299 2.73 10.28 8.89
C LEU A 299 2.57 8.80 8.54
N TYR A 300 1.45 8.46 7.91
CA TYR A 300 1.11 7.14 7.42
C TYR A 300 2.13 6.67 6.39
N PHE A 301 2.52 7.55 5.47
CA PHE A 301 3.57 7.29 4.50
C PHE A 301 4.91 6.96 5.19
N ILE A 302 5.32 7.75 6.21
CA ILE A 302 6.55 7.52 6.99
C ILE A 302 6.46 6.22 7.82
N LEU A 303 5.29 5.94 8.40
CA LEU A 303 5.06 4.71 9.16
C LEU A 303 5.08 3.49 8.25
N PHE A 304 4.43 3.56 7.08
CA PHE A 304 4.47 2.52 6.06
C PHE A 304 5.89 2.26 5.57
N PHE A 305 6.69 3.33 5.40
CA PHE A 305 8.13 3.25 5.09
C PHE A 305 8.91 2.49 6.17
N GLY A 306 8.68 2.82 7.44
CA GLY A 306 9.26 2.11 8.59
C GLY A 306 8.84 0.65 8.64
N MET A 307 7.54 0.39 8.45
CA MET A 307 6.95 -0.94 8.49
C MET A 307 7.47 -1.85 7.36
N GLY A 308 7.60 -1.34 6.14
CA GLY A 308 8.15 -2.11 5.00
C GLY A 308 9.59 -2.56 5.25
N THR A 309 10.41 -1.70 5.86
CA THR A 309 11.79 -2.02 6.24
C THR A 309 11.83 -3.07 7.36
N MET A 310 10.95 -2.96 8.35
CA MET A 310 10.82 -3.95 9.44
C MET A 310 10.34 -5.29 8.93
N LEU A 311 9.39 -5.29 8.00
CA LEU A 311 8.87 -6.50 7.36
C LEU A 311 10.01 -7.24 6.66
N TYR A 312 10.83 -6.50 5.90
CA TYR A 312 12.01 -7.07 5.25
C TYR A 312 13.02 -7.66 6.24
N ILE A 313 13.43 -6.90 7.27
CA ILE A 313 14.40 -7.34 8.28
C ILE A 313 13.89 -8.60 9.01
N SER A 314 12.62 -8.57 9.43
CA SER A 314 11.99 -9.68 10.14
C SER A 314 11.91 -10.94 9.28
N ILE A 315 11.54 -10.79 8.00
CA ILE A 315 11.55 -11.89 7.02
C ILE A 315 12.96 -12.46 6.86
N TYR A 316 13.96 -11.60 6.69
CA TYR A 316 15.33 -12.04 6.47
C TYR A 316 15.88 -12.83 7.66
N ASN A 317 15.84 -12.24 8.86
CA ASN A 317 16.43 -12.83 10.06
C ASN A 317 15.74 -14.10 10.51
N ASN A 318 14.41 -14.17 10.39
CA ASN A 318 13.64 -15.27 10.96
C ASN A 318 13.34 -16.38 9.96
N ILE A 319 13.49 -16.14 8.65
CA ILE A 319 13.04 -17.08 7.62
C ILE A 319 14.09 -17.39 6.56
N ILE A 320 14.90 -16.40 6.14
CA ILE A 320 15.94 -16.59 5.11
C ILE A 320 17.24 -17.09 5.73
N LYS A 321 17.69 -16.47 6.82
CA LYS A 321 18.95 -16.81 7.51
C LYS A 321 18.86 -18.09 8.36
N LYS A 322 17.65 -18.49 8.75
CA LYS A 322 17.38 -19.72 9.52
C LYS A 322 16.99 -20.89 8.61
#